data_AF-A0AAW0C142-F1
#
_entry.id   AF-A0AAW0C142-F1
#
_cell.length_a   1.000
_cell.length_b   1.000
_cell.length_c   1.000
_cell.angle_alpha   90.00
_cell.angle_beta   90.00
_cell.angle_gamma   90.00
#
_symmetry.space_group_name_H-M   'P 1'
#
loop_
_entity.id
_entity.type
_entity.pdbx_description
1 polymer ?
#
loop_
_entity_poly.entity_id
_entity_poly.type
_entity_poly.pdbx_seq_one_letter_code
_entity_poly.pdbx_strand_id
1 'polypeptide(L)'
;MWLEFIAAGKDKLTNAAVVYSRVYVTHQSAAAHFRIFQTIEKIVQGDTGNPIRWRHLYASSNKEQDQDGCLLMWTGDQDGGQAKGLGMHLQAIAQTRSGYDLYEPHRKLSDLDPYEHLHRIFRLCTVHFSRNVKKCVTPSHVKKAMYSLACIEHGDWNGALELIRRDGGRTGIDWLENKVQSRFALEAICWQRSKMPLYIWKAGDSHDNLVEASHANVNLEGKAMSLVGGIESGRRFDFNRMGLLQTFESAGVRHSYKTNHLSEAATKAIKRKHKRNHENFNEPDRLIIKHNEEFDKAEKRMNTARTRGINLRNSVSKLIDELASIESKYEREFNPSEKEKLRERLRKKNWKIDEEKDKMHKQATAFKTSGEELQKLSEQAGKLRPGSGKYVPRTLFMDS
;
A
#
# COMPACT_ATOMS: atom_id res chain seq x y z
N MET A 1 -24.63 -8.53 -24.71
CA MET A 1 -23.27 -8.85 -24.23
C MET A 1 -23.41 -9.88 -23.12
N TRP A 2 -22.66 -10.97 -23.15
CA TRP A 2 -22.71 -12.03 -22.13
C TRP A 2 -21.70 -11.73 -21.03
N LEU A 3 -22.06 -12.05 -19.79
CA LEU A 3 -21.21 -11.96 -18.61
C LEU A 3 -20.80 -13.37 -18.19
N GLU A 4 -19.70 -13.48 -17.46
CA GLU A 4 -19.14 -14.76 -17.03
C GLU A 4 -19.10 -14.84 -15.51
N PHE A 5 -19.71 -15.89 -14.96
CA PHE A 5 -19.58 -16.30 -13.58
C PHE A 5 -18.62 -17.49 -13.49
N ILE A 6 -17.67 -17.43 -12.56
CA ILE A 6 -16.72 -18.52 -12.30
C ILE A 6 -16.73 -18.86 -10.82
N ALA A 7 -16.87 -20.16 -10.53
CA ALA A 7 -16.51 -20.74 -9.25
C ALA A 7 -15.20 -21.50 -9.42
N ALA A 8 -14.17 -21.14 -8.66
CA ALA A 8 -12.86 -21.76 -8.76
C ALA A 8 -12.15 -21.77 -7.41
N GLY A 9 -11.21 -22.70 -7.27
CA GLY A 9 -10.35 -22.84 -6.10
C GLY A 9 -8.88 -22.92 -6.49
N LYS A 10 -8.04 -22.96 -5.47
CA LYS A 10 -6.60 -23.17 -5.63
C LYS A 10 -6.25 -24.58 -5.17
N ASP A 11 -5.67 -25.36 -6.06
CA ASP A 11 -4.94 -26.54 -5.63
C ASP A 11 -3.59 -26.12 -5.05
N LYS A 12 -3.37 -26.43 -3.76
CA LYS A 12 -2.15 -26.03 -3.04
C LYS A 12 -0.93 -26.84 -3.46
N LEU A 13 -1.12 -28.07 -3.96
CA LEU A 13 -0.01 -28.97 -4.33
C LEU A 13 0.64 -28.58 -5.66
N THR A 14 -0.19 -28.24 -6.66
CA THR A 14 0.26 -27.77 -7.97
C THR A 14 0.37 -26.25 -8.05
N ASN A 15 -0.18 -25.53 -7.07
CA ASN A 15 -0.31 -24.07 -7.08
C ASN A 15 -1.09 -23.59 -8.33
N ALA A 16 -2.05 -24.41 -8.79
CA ALA A 16 -2.90 -24.15 -9.94
C ALA A 16 -4.28 -23.64 -9.52
N ALA A 17 -4.89 -22.80 -10.35
CA ALA A 17 -6.32 -22.55 -10.30
C ALA A 17 -7.07 -23.76 -10.88
N VAL A 18 -8.13 -24.19 -10.19
CA VAL A 18 -9.06 -25.23 -10.61
C VAL A 18 -10.44 -24.60 -10.74
N VAL A 19 -10.98 -24.57 -11.95
CA VAL A 19 -12.34 -24.07 -12.20
C VAL A 19 -13.32 -25.20 -11.94
N TYR A 20 -14.24 -24.99 -10.99
CA TYR A 20 -15.30 -25.94 -10.65
C TYR A 20 -16.54 -25.72 -11.51
N SER A 21 -16.83 -24.46 -11.86
CA SER A 21 -17.97 -24.11 -12.70
C SER A 21 -17.71 -22.81 -13.44
N ARG A 22 -18.16 -22.78 -14.70
CA ARG A 22 -18.16 -21.60 -15.55
C ARG A 22 -19.55 -21.45 -16.15
N VAL A 23 -20.17 -20.30 -15.93
CA VAL A 23 -21.54 -20.04 -16.36
C VAL A 23 -21.60 -18.71 -17.09
N TYR A 24 -22.17 -18.73 -18.29
CA TYR A 24 -22.42 -17.52 -19.08
C TYR A 24 -23.83 -17.01 -18.83
N VAL A 25 -23.94 -15.74 -18.46
CA VAL A 25 -25.20 -15.13 -18.03
C VAL A 25 -25.48 -13.84 -18.78
N THR A 26 -26.77 -13.50 -18.88
CA THR A 26 -27.24 -12.21 -19.42
C THR A 26 -27.60 -11.20 -18.33
N HIS A 27 -27.70 -11.67 -17.08
CA HIS A 27 -28.17 -10.88 -15.94
C HIS A 27 -27.32 -11.18 -14.72
N GLN A 28 -27.00 -10.15 -13.94
CA GLN A 28 -26.28 -10.24 -12.66
C GLN A 28 -27.19 -10.02 -11.44
N SER A 29 -28.52 -10.17 -11.60
CA SER A 29 -29.43 -10.02 -10.45
C SER A 29 -29.24 -11.12 -9.41
N ALA A 30 -29.70 -10.88 -8.18
CA ALA A 30 -29.69 -11.90 -7.13
C ALA A 30 -30.48 -13.16 -7.50
N ALA A 31 -31.60 -13.00 -8.21
CA ALA A 31 -32.41 -14.12 -8.70
C ALA A 31 -31.67 -14.95 -9.77
N ALA A 32 -30.88 -14.30 -10.64
CA ALA A 32 -30.06 -15.00 -11.61
C ALA A 32 -28.98 -15.84 -10.91
N HIS A 33 -28.23 -15.24 -9.99
CA HIS A 33 -27.20 -15.96 -9.23
C HIS A 33 -27.76 -17.07 -8.33
N PHE A 34 -28.93 -16.85 -7.71
CA PHE A 34 -29.62 -17.91 -6.96
C PHE A 34 -29.89 -19.15 -7.84
N ARG A 35 -30.37 -18.95 -9.08
CA ARG A 35 -30.56 -20.05 -10.05
C ARG A 35 -29.26 -20.70 -10.46
N ILE A 36 -28.16 -19.94 -10.61
CA ILE A 36 -26.84 -20.49 -10.89
C ILE A 36 -26.43 -21.46 -9.76
N PHE A 37 -26.48 -21.02 -8.50
CA PHE A 37 -26.09 -21.86 -7.37
C PHE A 37 -26.97 -23.11 -7.24
N GLN A 38 -28.29 -22.99 -7.40
CA GLN A 38 -29.19 -24.16 -7.45
C GLN A 38 -28.85 -25.12 -8.59
N THR A 39 -28.44 -24.61 -9.75
CA THR A 39 -28.09 -25.44 -10.90
C THR A 39 -26.78 -26.17 -10.67
N ILE A 40 -25.77 -25.49 -10.12
CA ILE A 40 -24.50 -26.08 -9.73
C ILE A 40 -24.72 -27.20 -8.71
N GLU A 41 -25.50 -26.97 -7.65
CA GLU A 41 -25.78 -28.00 -6.64
C GLU A 41 -26.52 -29.21 -7.24
N LYS A 42 -27.51 -28.98 -8.12
CA LYS A 42 -28.21 -30.07 -8.82
C LYS A 42 -27.28 -30.90 -9.70
N ILE A 43 -26.37 -30.27 -10.44
CA ILE A 43 -25.39 -30.97 -11.27
C ILE A 43 -24.45 -31.79 -10.39
N VAL A 44 -23.88 -31.19 -9.33
CA VAL A 44 -22.99 -31.90 -8.40
C VAL A 44 -23.71 -33.09 -7.73
N GLN A 45 -24.95 -32.91 -7.30
CA GLN A 45 -25.77 -33.98 -6.74
C GLN A 45 -26.05 -35.10 -7.75
N GLY A 46 -26.30 -34.75 -9.00
CA GLY A 46 -26.50 -35.71 -10.09
C GLY A 46 -25.23 -36.51 -10.42
N ASP A 47 -24.09 -35.83 -10.48
CA ASP A 47 -22.81 -36.43 -10.87
C ASP A 47 -22.17 -37.25 -9.75
N THR A 48 -22.30 -36.81 -8.50
CA THR A 48 -21.59 -37.41 -7.34
C THR A 48 -22.49 -38.21 -6.40
N GLY A 49 -23.82 -38.13 -6.58
CA GLY A 49 -24.80 -38.68 -5.64
C GLY A 49 -24.88 -37.93 -4.31
N ASN A 50 -24.09 -36.86 -4.10
CA ASN A 50 -24.05 -36.10 -2.86
C ASN A 50 -24.22 -34.59 -3.10
N PRO A 51 -24.91 -33.86 -2.21
CA PRO A 51 -25.11 -32.43 -2.39
C PRO A 51 -23.86 -31.68 -1.93
N ILE A 52 -23.76 -30.41 -2.34
CA ILE A 52 -22.70 -29.54 -1.81
C ILE A 52 -22.97 -29.31 -0.33
N ARG A 53 -22.02 -29.72 0.51
CA ARG A 53 -22.11 -29.53 1.96
C ARG A 53 -21.46 -28.21 2.34
N TRP A 54 -22.23 -27.30 2.90
CA TRP A 54 -21.73 -26.02 3.42
C TRP A 54 -21.45 -26.17 4.92
N ARG A 55 -20.24 -25.88 5.40
CA ARG A 55 -19.92 -26.03 6.83
C ARG A 55 -20.89 -25.25 7.72
N HIS A 56 -21.29 -24.06 7.28
CA HIS A 56 -22.30 -23.23 7.95
C HIS A 56 -23.64 -23.96 8.18
N LEU A 57 -24.04 -24.86 7.28
CA LEU A 57 -25.36 -25.52 7.33
C LEU A 57 -25.31 -26.99 7.77
N TYR A 58 -24.15 -27.64 7.65
CA TYR A 58 -24.00 -29.09 7.82
C TYR A 58 -23.15 -29.49 9.02
N ALA A 59 -22.31 -28.61 9.55
CA ALA A 59 -21.49 -28.93 10.70
C ALA A 59 -22.34 -28.91 11.98
N SER A 60 -22.20 -29.94 12.81
CA SER A 60 -22.83 -30.04 14.14
C SER A 60 -22.00 -29.35 15.22
N SER A 61 -20.71 -29.12 14.98
CA SER A 61 -19.83 -28.41 15.90
C SER A 61 -18.70 -27.65 15.18
N ASN A 62 -17.90 -26.90 15.95
CA ASN A 62 -16.70 -26.22 15.46
C ASN A 62 -15.46 -27.13 15.39
N LYS A 63 -15.59 -28.44 15.64
CA LYS A 63 -14.50 -29.40 15.54
C LYS A 63 -14.18 -29.67 14.07
N GLU A 64 -12.90 -29.86 13.77
CA GLU A 64 -12.39 -30.06 12.40
C GLU A 64 -13.02 -31.30 11.72
N GLN A 65 -13.29 -32.35 12.49
CA GLN A 65 -13.89 -33.60 12.01
C GLN A 65 -15.30 -33.41 11.44
N ASP A 66 -16.07 -32.45 11.95
CA ASP A 66 -17.44 -32.17 11.49
C ASP A 66 -17.47 -31.31 10.21
N GLN A 67 -16.30 -30.97 9.68
CA GLN A 67 -16.13 -30.02 8.57
C GLN A 67 -15.51 -30.68 7.34
N ASP A 68 -15.13 -31.95 7.43
CA ASP A 68 -14.59 -32.68 6.30
C ASP A 68 -15.62 -32.79 5.17
N GLY A 69 -15.14 -32.67 3.93
CA GLY A 69 -15.97 -32.60 2.73
C GLY A 69 -16.91 -31.38 2.64
N CYS A 70 -16.78 -30.39 3.52
CA CYS A 70 -17.62 -29.18 3.49
C CYS A 70 -16.90 -27.97 2.87
N LEU A 71 -17.64 -27.14 2.15
CA LEU A 71 -17.22 -25.79 1.80
C LEU A 71 -17.18 -24.93 3.07
N LEU A 72 -15.96 -24.51 3.43
CA LEU A 72 -15.70 -23.77 4.68
C LEU A 72 -15.98 -22.27 4.54
N MET A 73 -15.68 -21.70 3.36
CA MET A 73 -15.72 -20.27 3.09
C MET A 73 -15.93 -20.03 1.59
N TRP A 74 -16.56 -18.91 1.25
CA TRP A 74 -16.67 -18.42 -0.12
C TRP A 74 -16.05 -17.03 -0.23
N THR A 75 -15.03 -16.87 -1.08
CA THR A 75 -14.47 -15.55 -1.39
C THR A 75 -15.09 -15.02 -2.67
N GLY A 76 -15.55 -13.77 -2.65
CA GLY A 76 -16.09 -13.10 -3.83
C GLY A 76 -15.67 -11.64 -3.93
N ASP A 77 -16.03 -11.00 -5.04
CA ASP A 77 -15.95 -9.56 -5.17
C ASP A 77 -17.13 -8.89 -4.42
N GLN A 78 -17.34 -7.59 -4.65
CA GLN A 78 -18.45 -6.86 -4.03
C GLN A 78 -19.72 -6.83 -4.91
N ASP A 79 -19.94 -7.81 -5.77
CA ASP A 79 -21.19 -7.89 -6.55
C ASP A 79 -22.38 -8.24 -5.64
N GLY A 80 -23.30 -7.29 -5.49
CA GLY A 80 -24.45 -7.45 -4.60
C GLY A 80 -25.44 -8.51 -5.09
N GLY A 81 -25.52 -8.76 -6.40
CA GLY A 81 -26.35 -9.82 -6.96
C GLY A 81 -25.79 -11.19 -6.66
N GLN A 82 -24.48 -11.39 -6.87
CA GLN A 82 -23.79 -12.64 -6.57
C GLN A 82 -23.88 -12.98 -5.09
N ALA A 83 -23.52 -12.04 -4.21
CA ALA A 83 -23.55 -12.24 -2.77
C ALA A 83 -24.97 -12.57 -2.29
N LYS A 84 -25.97 -11.73 -2.64
CA LYS A 84 -27.36 -11.99 -2.23
C LYS A 84 -27.90 -13.29 -2.82
N GLY A 85 -27.55 -13.64 -4.05
CA GLY A 85 -27.94 -14.90 -4.69
C GLY A 85 -27.39 -16.12 -3.95
N LEU A 86 -26.13 -16.07 -3.50
CA LEU A 86 -25.56 -17.10 -2.62
C LEU A 86 -26.30 -17.17 -1.28
N GLY A 87 -26.57 -16.02 -0.65
CA GLY A 87 -27.34 -15.96 0.60
C GLY A 87 -28.72 -16.59 0.48
N MET A 88 -29.45 -16.30 -0.61
CA MET A 88 -30.76 -16.89 -0.90
C MET A 88 -30.66 -18.40 -1.09
N HIS A 89 -29.58 -18.87 -1.73
CA HIS A 89 -29.33 -20.30 -1.92
C HIS A 89 -29.10 -21.02 -0.60
N LEU A 90 -28.25 -20.46 0.27
CA LEU A 90 -28.01 -20.99 1.61
C LEU A 90 -29.28 -21.01 2.46
N GLN A 91 -30.10 -19.95 2.37
CA GLN A 91 -31.40 -19.90 3.05
C GLN A 91 -32.35 -21.00 2.57
N ALA A 92 -32.43 -21.23 1.25
CA ALA A 92 -33.26 -22.30 0.69
C ALA A 92 -32.81 -23.69 1.18
N ILE A 93 -31.50 -23.94 1.29
CA ILE A 93 -30.98 -25.19 1.88
C ILE A 93 -31.30 -25.25 3.38
N ALA A 94 -31.18 -24.13 4.10
CA ALA A 94 -31.48 -24.08 5.53
C ALA A 94 -32.96 -24.37 5.84
N GLN A 95 -33.89 -24.00 4.94
CA GLN A 95 -35.32 -24.27 5.09
C GLN A 95 -35.66 -25.76 5.01
N THR A 96 -34.85 -26.58 4.33
CA THR A 96 -35.10 -28.02 4.20
C THR A 96 -34.46 -28.84 5.32
N ARG A 97 -33.78 -28.19 6.25
CA ARG A 97 -32.96 -28.84 7.28
C ARG A 97 -33.32 -28.31 8.66
N SER A 98 -33.32 -29.20 9.65
CA SER A 98 -33.32 -28.80 11.05
C SER A 98 -31.89 -28.50 11.49
N GLY A 99 -31.74 -27.49 12.34
CA GLY A 99 -30.43 -27.11 12.86
C GLY A 99 -30.45 -25.74 13.49
N TYR A 100 -29.50 -25.54 14.41
CA TYR A 100 -29.26 -24.27 15.05
C TYR A 100 -27.96 -23.67 14.55
N ASP A 101 -27.89 -22.35 14.55
CA ASP A 101 -26.68 -21.67 14.14
C ASP A 101 -25.53 -21.93 15.12
N LEU A 102 -24.34 -22.22 14.60
CA LEU A 102 -23.17 -22.51 15.44
C LEU A 102 -22.63 -21.28 16.18
N TYR A 103 -22.90 -20.07 15.67
CA TYR A 103 -22.46 -18.81 16.28
C TYR A 103 -23.52 -18.23 17.24
N GLU A 104 -24.80 -18.38 16.90
CA GLU A 104 -25.98 -18.02 17.70
C GLU A 104 -26.86 -19.26 17.98
N PRO A 105 -26.48 -20.13 18.94
CA PRO A 105 -27.15 -21.43 19.15
C PRO A 105 -28.64 -21.37 19.49
N HIS A 106 -29.15 -20.19 19.87
CA HIS A 106 -30.56 -19.95 20.16
C HIS A 106 -31.39 -19.72 18.89
N ARG A 107 -30.76 -19.51 17.73
CA ARG A 107 -31.44 -19.25 16.45
C ARG A 107 -31.41 -20.48 15.57
N LYS A 108 -32.53 -20.79 14.92
CA LYS A 108 -32.56 -21.82 13.89
C LYS A 108 -31.91 -21.31 12.62
N LEU A 109 -31.25 -22.20 11.88
CA LEU A 109 -30.67 -21.88 10.58
C LEU A 109 -31.72 -21.39 9.59
N SER A 110 -32.95 -21.92 9.67
CA SER A 110 -34.10 -21.53 8.83
C SER A 110 -34.56 -20.09 9.04
N ASP A 111 -34.26 -19.51 10.20
CA ASP A 111 -34.75 -18.18 10.61
C ASP A 111 -33.73 -17.08 10.27
N LEU A 112 -32.58 -17.45 9.70
CA LEU A 112 -31.58 -16.51 9.22
C LEU A 112 -32.02 -15.94 7.87
N ASP A 113 -31.81 -14.64 7.68
CA ASP A 113 -32.00 -14.03 6.38
C ASP A 113 -30.81 -14.30 5.42
N PRO A 114 -30.94 -14.05 4.10
CA PRO A 114 -29.86 -14.28 3.14
C PRO A 114 -28.51 -13.63 3.50
N TYR A 115 -28.51 -12.43 4.07
CA TYR A 115 -27.27 -11.73 4.44
C TYR A 115 -26.68 -12.29 5.72
N GLU A 116 -27.52 -12.73 6.66
CA GLU A 116 -27.05 -13.40 7.88
C GLU A 116 -26.34 -14.72 7.57
N HIS A 117 -26.79 -15.47 6.56
CA HIS A 117 -26.02 -16.61 6.06
C HIS A 117 -24.65 -16.19 5.52
N LEU A 118 -24.57 -15.08 4.77
CA LEU A 118 -23.30 -14.57 4.24
C LEU A 118 -22.33 -14.17 5.33
N HIS A 119 -22.78 -13.61 6.46
CA HIS A 119 -21.91 -13.22 7.58
C HIS A 119 -21.08 -14.38 8.14
N ARG A 120 -21.48 -15.62 7.87
CA ARG A 120 -20.87 -16.85 8.43
C ARG A 120 -19.96 -17.58 7.45
N ILE A 121 -20.01 -17.23 6.17
CA ILE A 121 -19.31 -17.97 5.11
C ILE A 121 -18.64 -17.09 4.06
N PHE A 122 -19.13 -15.87 3.84
CA PHE A 122 -18.65 -15.01 2.76
C PHE A 122 -17.51 -14.11 3.23
N ARG A 123 -16.47 -14.01 2.40
CA ARG A 123 -15.34 -13.10 2.59
C ARG A 123 -15.10 -12.28 1.34
N LEU A 124 -14.87 -11.00 1.52
CA LEU A 124 -14.59 -10.09 0.42
C LEU A 124 -13.14 -10.25 -0.03
N CYS A 125 -12.92 -10.31 -1.34
CA CYS A 125 -11.59 -10.29 -1.90
C CYS A 125 -10.87 -8.98 -1.53
N THR A 126 -9.76 -9.11 -0.80
CA THR A 126 -8.95 -7.98 -0.35
C THR A 126 -8.29 -7.23 -1.50
N VAL A 127 -8.02 -7.90 -2.64
CA VAL A 127 -7.46 -7.27 -3.85
C VAL A 127 -8.50 -6.36 -4.49
N HIS A 128 -9.71 -6.85 -4.72
CA HIS A 128 -10.82 -6.04 -5.25
C HIS A 128 -11.16 -4.88 -4.33
N PHE A 129 -11.30 -5.15 -3.03
CA PHE A 129 -11.47 -4.12 -2.02
C PHE A 129 -10.39 -3.03 -2.13
N SER A 130 -9.11 -3.44 -2.16
CA SER A 130 -7.99 -2.51 -2.19
C SER A 130 -7.92 -1.68 -3.46
N ARG A 131 -8.25 -2.28 -4.61
CA ARG A 131 -8.35 -1.58 -5.90
C ARG A 131 -9.50 -0.57 -5.89
N ASN A 132 -10.64 -0.93 -5.32
CA ASN A 132 -11.79 -0.03 -5.19
C ASN A 132 -11.45 1.18 -4.32
N VAL A 133 -10.83 0.98 -3.15
CA VAL A 133 -10.35 2.09 -2.30
C VAL A 133 -9.32 2.96 -3.02
N LYS A 134 -8.42 2.36 -3.81
CA LYS A 134 -7.41 3.12 -4.58
C LYS A 134 -8.06 4.06 -5.58
N LYS A 135 -9.11 3.59 -6.28
CA LYS A 135 -9.87 4.35 -7.28
C LYS A 135 -10.72 5.48 -6.68
N CYS A 136 -11.10 5.39 -5.41
CA CYS A 136 -11.83 6.46 -4.75
C CYS A 136 -11.02 7.77 -4.76
N VAL A 137 -11.66 8.86 -5.14
CA VAL A 137 -11.07 10.20 -5.11
C VAL A 137 -11.32 10.80 -3.73
N THR A 138 -10.47 10.42 -2.77
CA THR A 138 -10.54 10.87 -1.37
C THR A 138 -9.16 11.22 -0.82
N PRO A 139 -9.07 12.06 0.23
CA PRO A 139 -7.81 12.39 0.89
C PRO A 139 -7.06 11.15 1.40
N SER A 140 -5.73 11.26 1.52
CA SER A 140 -4.87 10.12 1.92
C SER A 140 -5.26 9.54 3.29
N HIS A 141 -5.59 10.38 4.27
CA HIS A 141 -5.99 9.91 5.61
C HIS A 141 -7.33 9.16 5.58
N VAL A 142 -8.27 9.57 4.73
CA VAL A 142 -9.52 8.83 4.49
C VAL A 142 -9.24 7.48 3.85
N LYS A 143 -8.38 7.41 2.82
CA LYS A 143 -7.98 6.13 2.23
C LYS A 143 -7.35 5.20 3.27
N LYS A 144 -6.52 5.72 4.17
CA LYS A 144 -5.95 4.93 5.27
C LYS A 144 -7.03 4.35 6.18
N ALA A 145 -8.04 5.15 6.55
CA ALA A 145 -9.19 4.67 7.32
C ALA A 145 -10.02 3.64 6.53
N MET A 146 -10.24 3.84 5.23
CA MET A 146 -10.92 2.84 4.40
C MET A 146 -10.14 1.52 4.38
N TYR A 147 -8.82 1.57 4.17
CA TYR A 147 -7.96 0.38 4.20
C TYR A 147 -7.94 -0.31 5.56
N SER A 148 -8.00 0.42 6.67
CA SER A 148 -7.92 -0.17 8.01
C SER A 148 -9.11 -1.08 8.33
N LEU A 149 -10.27 -0.85 7.70
CA LEU A 149 -11.47 -1.69 7.90
C LEU A 149 -11.26 -3.15 7.47
N ALA A 150 -10.34 -3.44 6.54
CA ALA A 150 -10.00 -4.81 6.16
C ALA A 150 -9.00 -5.43 7.16
N CYS A 151 -9.49 -5.98 8.26
CA CYS A 151 -8.67 -6.46 9.37
C CYS A 151 -9.27 -7.70 10.07
N ILE A 152 -8.54 -8.22 11.06
CA ILE A 152 -9.08 -9.24 11.97
C ILE A 152 -9.94 -8.57 13.04
N GLU A 153 -9.33 -7.67 13.80
CA GLU A 153 -9.96 -6.84 14.81
C GLU A 153 -9.61 -5.38 14.54
N HIS A 154 -10.56 -4.48 14.79
CA HIS A 154 -10.38 -3.06 14.54
C HIS A 154 -10.42 -2.26 15.84
N GLY A 155 -9.34 -1.53 16.14
CA GLY A 155 -9.22 -0.78 17.40
C GLY A 155 -10.28 0.32 17.60
N ASP A 156 -10.67 1.01 16.53
CA ASP A 156 -11.74 2.01 16.56
C ASP A 156 -12.59 1.97 15.30
N TRP A 157 -13.48 0.98 15.21
CA TRP A 157 -14.31 0.75 14.02
C TRP A 157 -15.21 1.94 13.72
N ASN A 158 -15.95 2.39 14.74
CA ASN A 158 -16.93 3.47 14.59
C ASN A 158 -16.25 4.80 14.27
N GLY A 159 -15.11 5.11 14.90
CA GLY A 159 -14.34 6.31 14.56
C GLY A 159 -13.79 6.29 13.14
N ALA A 160 -13.37 5.12 12.63
CA ALA A 160 -12.98 5.00 11.21
C ALA A 160 -14.16 5.24 10.26
N LEU A 161 -15.35 4.69 10.55
CA LEU A 161 -16.55 4.97 9.74
C LEU A 161 -16.91 6.46 9.77
N GLU A 162 -16.85 7.07 10.94
CA GLU A 162 -17.21 8.48 11.11
C GLU A 162 -16.20 9.42 10.45
N LEU A 163 -14.90 9.10 10.52
CA LEU A 163 -13.86 9.80 9.77
C LEU A 163 -14.13 9.75 8.26
N ILE A 164 -14.53 8.58 7.73
CA ILE A 164 -14.86 8.45 6.31
C ILE A 164 -16.09 9.28 5.94
N ARG A 165 -17.13 9.32 6.79
CA ARG A 165 -18.31 10.17 6.56
C ARG A 165 -17.96 11.65 6.56
N ARG A 166 -17.21 12.10 7.56
CA ARG A 166 -16.91 13.51 7.77
C ARG A 166 -15.91 14.06 6.75
N ASP A 167 -14.82 13.33 6.51
CA ASP A 167 -13.68 13.84 5.74
C ASP A 167 -13.60 13.26 4.32
N GLY A 168 -14.42 12.26 4.00
CA GLY A 168 -14.37 11.54 2.72
C GLY A 168 -15.00 12.27 1.53
N GLY A 169 -15.71 13.37 1.79
CA GLY A 169 -16.52 14.05 0.76
C GLY A 169 -17.55 13.10 0.14
N ARG A 170 -18.12 13.49 -1.01
CA ARG A 170 -19.15 12.68 -1.68
C ARG A 170 -18.67 11.27 -2.01
N THR A 171 -17.47 11.13 -2.57
CA THR A 171 -16.95 9.81 -2.96
C THR A 171 -16.70 8.87 -1.78
N GLY A 172 -16.21 9.39 -0.65
CA GLY A 172 -16.02 8.59 0.57
C GLY A 172 -17.34 8.18 1.21
N ILE A 173 -18.31 9.12 1.29
CA ILE A 173 -19.65 8.86 1.79
C ILE A 173 -20.36 7.81 0.92
N ASP A 174 -20.41 8.01 -0.40
CA ASP A 174 -21.04 7.06 -1.33
C ASP A 174 -20.40 5.67 -1.25
N TRP A 175 -19.06 5.62 -1.10
CA TRP A 175 -18.37 4.35 -0.91
C TRP A 175 -18.80 3.64 0.37
N LEU A 176 -18.93 4.37 1.48
CA LEU A 176 -19.32 3.82 2.78
C LEU A 176 -20.78 3.40 2.78
N GLU A 177 -21.68 4.25 2.31
CA GLU A 177 -23.11 3.95 2.18
C GLU A 177 -23.32 2.71 1.32
N ASN A 178 -22.57 2.57 0.22
CA ASN A 178 -22.58 1.34 -0.57
C ASN A 178 -22.19 0.09 0.24
N LYS A 179 -21.25 0.17 1.21
CA LYS A 179 -20.92 -0.96 2.10
C LYS A 179 -22.05 -1.24 3.09
N VAL A 180 -22.59 -0.19 3.71
CA VAL A 180 -23.68 -0.31 4.69
C VAL A 180 -24.94 -0.89 4.03
N GLN A 181 -25.36 -0.33 2.91
CA GLN A 181 -26.56 -0.75 2.16
C GLN A 181 -26.43 -2.16 1.59
N SER A 182 -25.20 -2.63 1.32
CA SER A 182 -25.00 -4.01 0.88
C SER A 182 -25.36 -5.05 1.95
N ARG A 183 -25.35 -4.68 3.24
CA ARG A 183 -25.65 -5.54 4.41
C ARG A 183 -24.71 -6.74 4.62
N PHE A 184 -23.75 -6.98 3.74
CA PHE A 184 -22.75 -8.05 3.89
C PHE A 184 -21.31 -7.55 3.83
N ALA A 185 -21.04 -6.42 3.17
CA ALA A 185 -19.67 -6.06 2.83
C ALA A 185 -18.80 -5.76 4.06
N LEU A 186 -19.35 -5.12 5.10
CA LEU A 186 -18.61 -4.78 6.31
C LEU A 186 -18.25 -6.04 7.11
N GLU A 187 -19.19 -6.97 7.23
CA GLU A 187 -18.99 -8.28 7.87
C GLU A 187 -18.04 -9.17 7.05
N ALA A 188 -18.00 -8.99 5.73
CA ALA A 188 -17.14 -9.75 4.83
C ALA A 188 -15.69 -9.21 4.71
N ILE A 189 -15.40 -7.97 5.16
CA ILE A 189 -14.04 -7.40 5.16
C ILE A 189 -13.33 -7.51 6.52
N CYS A 190 -14.09 -7.56 7.62
CA CYS A 190 -13.54 -7.58 8.97
C CYS A 190 -14.00 -8.84 9.72
N TRP A 191 -13.05 -9.64 10.20
CA TRP A 191 -13.38 -10.89 10.88
C TRP A 191 -14.23 -10.67 12.13
N GLN A 192 -13.86 -9.68 12.97
CA GLN A 192 -14.58 -9.37 14.22
C GLN A 192 -16.06 -9.01 13.97
N ARG A 193 -16.39 -8.54 12.76
CA ARG A 193 -17.76 -8.25 12.33
C ARG A 193 -18.44 -9.47 11.70
N SER A 194 -17.65 -10.38 11.14
CA SER A 194 -18.15 -11.67 10.66
C SER A 194 -18.61 -12.56 11.82
N LYS A 195 -19.43 -13.55 11.50
CA LYS A 195 -19.81 -14.65 12.38
C LYS A 195 -19.06 -15.94 12.01
N MET A 196 -17.96 -15.82 11.28
CA MET A 196 -17.13 -16.92 10.82
C MET A 196 -16.07 -17.26 11.88
N PRO A 197 -15.77 -18.54 12.15
CA PRO A 197 -14.66 -18.91 13.02
C PRO A 197 -13.32 -18.37 12.55
N LEU A 198 -12.49 -17.90 13.49
CA LEU A 198 -11.20 -17.25 13.18
C LEU A 198 -10.24 -18.15 12.39
N TYR A 199 -10.19 -19.44 12.71
CA TYR A 199 -9.28 -20.36 12.02
C TYR A 199 -9.69 -20.55 10.54
N ILE A 200 -11.00 -20.58 10.22
CA ILE A 200 -11.50 -20.61 8.84
C ILE A 200 -11.12 -19.32 8.13
N TRP A 201 -11.38 -18.17 8.77
CA TRP A 201 -11.03 -16.87 8.20
C TRP A 201 -9.54 -16.76 7.90
N LYS A 202 -8.66 -17.24 8.78
CA LYS A 202 -7.20 -17.25 8.59
C LYS A 202 -6.74 -18.25 7.54
N ALA A 203 -7.40 -19.40 7.42
CA ALA A 203 -7.06 -20.45 6.45
C ALA A 203 -7.50 -20.11 5.02
N GLY A 204 -8.55 -19.29 4.88
CA GLY A 204 -9.09 -18.89 3.60
C GLY A 204 -8.18 -17.93 2.82
N ASP A 205 -8.08 -18.15 1.51
CA ASP A 205 -7.38 -17.23 0.60
C ASP A 205 -8.15 -15.91 0.50
N SER A 206 -7.51 -14.80 0.86
CA SER A 206 -8.11 -13.47 0.84
C SER A 206 -7.96 -12.75 -0.51
N HIS A 207 -7.38 -13.41 -1.50
CA HIS A 207 -7.07 -12.86 -2.82
C HIS A 207 -7.49 -13.84 -3.92
N ASP A 208 -8.05 -13.30 -5.00
CA ASP A 208 -8.58 -14.03 -6.15
C ASP A 208 -7.69 -13.92 -7.39
N ASN A 209 -6.42 -13.53 -7.23
CA ASN A 209 -5.46 -13.40 -8.35
C ASN A 209 -5.45 -14.64 -9.27
N LEU A 210 -5.77 -15.82 -8.74
CA LEU A 210 -5.91 -17.06 -9.51
C LEU A 210 -7.16 -17.08 -10.39
N VAL A 211 -8.32 -16.66 -9.86
CA VAL A 211 -9.58 -16.55 -10.61
C VAL A 211 -9.44 -15.48 -11.69
N GLU A 212 -8.86 -14.32 -11.35
CA GLU A 212 -8.59 -13.25 -12.32
C GLU A 212 -7.64 -13.71 -13.44
N ALA A 213 -6.60 -14.46 -13.09
CA ALA A 213 -5.69 -15.03 -14.08
C ALA A 213 -6.41 -16.05 -14.98
N SER A 214 -7.33 -16.86 -14.44
CA SER A 214 -8.16 -17.76 -15.24
C SER A 214 -9.02 -17.01 -16.24
N HIS A 215 -9.68 -15.92 -15.83
CA HIS A 215 -10.39 -15.05 -16.78
C HIS A 215 -9.46 -14.48 -17.85
N ALA A 216 -8.29 -13.98 -17.46
CA ALA A 216 -7.33 -13.39 -18.39
C ALA A 216 -6.81 -14.42 -19.42
N ASN A 217 -6.53 -15.66 -18.98
CA ASN A 217 -5.98 -16.71 -19.83
C ASN A 217 -7.00 -17.22 -20.86
N VAL A 218 -8.25 -17.46 -20.46
CA VAL A 218 -9.31 -17.83 -21.42
C VAL A 218 -9.51 -16.72 -22.45
N ASN A 219 -9.49 -15.46 -22.00
CA ASN A 219 -9.60 -14.31 -22.88
C ASN A 219 -8.42 -14.15 -23.87
N LEU A 220 -7.29 -14.85 -23.67
CA LEU A 220 -6.21 -14.90 -24.65
C LEU A 220 -6.52 -15.87 -25.79
N GLU A 221 -7.36 -16.88 -25.58
CA GLU A 221 -7.82 -17.78 -26.67
C GLU A 221 -8.83 -17.10 -27.60
N GLY A 222 -9.44 -16.00 -27.15
CA GLY A 222 -10.33 -15.17 -27.97
C GLY A 222 -11.22 -14.28 -27.12
N LYS A 223 -11.56 -13.10 -27.64
CA LYS A 223 -12.58 -12.19 -27.09
C LYS A 223 -13.67 -11.96 -28.13
N ALA A 224 -14.85 -11.55 -27.68
CA ALA A 224 -16.00 -11.23 -28.55
C ALA A 224 -16.48 -12.39 -29.44
N MET A 225 -16.43 -13.61 -28.92
CA MET A 225 -16.94 -14.80 -29.58
C MET A 225 -18.48 -14.89 -29.48
N SER A 226 -19.09 -15.72 -30.33
CA SER A 226 -20.48 -16.16 -30.11
C SER A 226 -20.60 -16.88 -28.77
N LEU A 227 -21.81 -16.95 -28.19
CA LEU A 227 -22.01 -17.64 -26.90
C LEU A 227 -21.52 -19.08 -26.95
N VAL A 228 -21.89 -19.82 -28.01
CA VAL A 228 -21.46 -21.21 -28.22
C VAL A 228 -19.94 -21.30 -28.32
N GLY A 229 -19.32 -20.37 -29.07
CA GLY A 229 -17.87 -20.32 -29.16
C GLY A 229 -17.19 -20.05 -27.81
N GLY A 230 -17.75 -19.14 -27.01
CA GLY A 230 -17.28 -18.86 -25.65
C GLY A 230 -17.37 -20.10 -24.75
N ILE A 231 -18.51 -20.78 -24.76
CA ILE A 231 -18.74 -22.03 -24.02
C ILE A 231 -17.72 -23.10 -24.40
N GLU A 232 -17.54 -23.38 -25.68
CA GLU A 232 -16.60 -24.42 -26.13
C GLU A 232 -15.14 -24.05 -25.84
N SER A 233 -14.77 -22.78 -26.00
CA SER A 233 -13.43 -22.29 -25.67
C SER A 233 -13.14 -22.41 -24.17
N GLY A 234 -14.06 -21.93 -23.32
CA GLY A 234 -13.95 -22.06 -21.87
C GLY A 234 -13.89 -23.53 -21.43
N ARG A 235 -14.77 -24.37 -21.97
CA ARG A 235 -14.77 -25.81 -21.72
C ARG A 235 -13.43 -26.44 -22.08
N ARG A 236 -12.90 -26.20 -23.28
CA ARG A 236 -11.62 -26.74 -23.72
C ARG A 236 -10.47 -26.30 -22.82
N PHE A 237 -10.43 -25.02 -22.45
CA PHE A 237 -9.40 -24.51 -21.54
C PHE A 237 -9.46 -25.20 -20.17
N ASP A 238 -10.65 -25.30 -19.58
CA ASP A 238 -10.84 -25.91 -18.26
C ASP A 238 -10.52 -27.43 -18.29
N PHE A 239 -10.91 -28.15 -19.34
CA PHE A 239 -10.55 -29.57 -19.55
C PHE A 239 -9.04 -29.77 -19.69
N ASN A 240 -8.38 -28.94 -20.49
CA ASN A 240 -6.92 -28.99 -20.62
C ASN A 240 -6.24 -28.75 -19.26
N ARG A 241 -6.78 -27.83 -18.46
CA ARG A 241 -6.26 -27.54 -17.12
C ARG A 241 -6.41 -28.73 -16.18
N MET A 242 -7.55 -29.41 -16.21
CA MET A 242 -7.76 -30.64 -15.44
C MET A 242 -6.82 -31.77 -15.88
N GLY A 243 -6.60 -31.95 -17.18
CA GLY A 243 -5.64 -32.94 -17.70
C GLY A 243 -4.21 -32.71 -17.21
N LEU A 244 -3.79 -31.44 -17.06
CA LEU A 244 -2.49 -31.10 -16.48
C LEU A 244 -2.39 -31.49 -15.00
N LEU A 245 -3.48 -31.38 -14.23
CA LEU A 245 -3.51 -31.80 -12.83
C LEU A 245 -3.43 -33.33 -12.73
N GLN A 246 -4.21 -34.04 -13.54
CA GLN A 246 -4.19 -35.50 -13.60
C GLN A 246 -2.81 -36.04 -14.01
N THR A 247 -2.13 -35.37 -14.95
CA THR A 247 -0.77 -35.73 -15.36
C THR A 247 0.22 -35.53 -14.20
N PHE A 248 0.04 -34.48 -13.39
CA PHE A 248 0.86 -34.27 -12.21
C PHE A 248 0.59 -35.34 -11.14
N GLU A 249 -0.67 -35.67 -10.88
CA GLU A 249 -1.04 -36.70 -9.89
C GLU A 249 -0.53 -38.09 -10.28
N SER A 250 -0.62 -38.45 -11.56
CA SER A 250 -0.24 -39.79 -12.04
C SER A 250 1.27 -39.95 -12.28
N ALA A 251 1.94 -38.94 -12.85
CA ALA A 251 3.33 -39.03 -13.29
C ALA A 251 4.30 -38.11 -12.50
N GLY A 252 3.80 -37.26 -11.59
CA GLY A 252 4.61 -36.25 -10.89
C GLY A 252 5.08 -35.10 -11.77
N VAL A 253 4.69 -35.07 -13.05
CA VAL A 253 5.16 -34.08 -14.04
C VAL A 253 4.35 -32.80 -13.91
N ARG A 254 5.05 -31.69 -13.58
CA ARG A 254 4.42 -30.37 -13.44
C ARG A 254 4.25 -29.71 -14.81
N HIS A 255 3.16 -28.97 -14.97
CA HIS A 255 2.91 -28.12 -16.14
C HIS A 255 3.83 -26.88 -16.24
N SER A 256 4.72 -26.68 -15.27
CA SER A 256 5.57 -25.50 -15.12
C SER A 256 6.96 -25.95 -14.68
N TYR A 257 7.99 -25.40 -15.33
CA TYR A 257 9.39 -25.56 -14.93
C TYR A 257 9.69 -25.00 -13.54
N LYS A 258 8.85 -24.10 -13.03
CA LYS A 258 8.96 -23.55 -11.68
C LYS A 258 8.16 -24.43 -10.73
N THR A 259 8.83 -24.98 -9.72
CA THR A 259 8.22 -25.78 -8.64
C THR A 259 7.16 -24.98 -7.89
N ASN A 260 7.38 -23.66 -7.73
CA ASN A 260 6.53 -22.76 -6.93
C ASN A 260 6.19 -23.34 -5.55
N HIS A 261 7.13 -24.11 -4.98
CA HIS A 261 7.00 -24.65 -3.64
C HIS A 261 6.69 -23.52 -2.65
N LEU A 262 5.94 -23.80 -1.58
CA LEU A 262 5.50 -22.78 -0.61
C LEU A 262 6.65 -21.91 -0.11
N SER A 263 7.81 -22.51 0.14
CA SER A 263 9.04 -21.79 0.53
C SER A 263 9.56 -20.83 -0.55
N GLU A 264 9.56 -21.23 -1.83
CA GLU A 264 9.94 -20.37 -2.93
C GLU A 264 8.95 -19.22 -3.14
N ALA A 265 7.65 -19.51 -3.04
CA ALA A 265 6.60 -18.52 -3.15
C ALA A 265 6.70 -17.47 -2.02
N ALA A 266 6.91 -17.92 -0.78
CA ALA A 266 7.16 -17.06 0.36
C ALA A 266 8.43 -16.21 0.16
N THR A 267 9.53 -16.81 -0.29
CA THR A 267 10.78 -16.10 -0.58
C THR A 267 10.59 -15.03 -1.65
N LYS A 268 9.89 -15.36 -2.75
CA LYS A 268 9.56 -14.39 -3.81
C LYS A 268 8.65 -13.28 -3.29
N ALA A 269 7.67 -13.58 -2.45
CA ALA A 269 6.80 -12.58 -1.83
C ALA A 269 7.59 -11.61 -0.94
N ILE A 270 8.52 -12.14 -0.13
CA ILE A 270 9.44 -11.34 0.69
C ILE A 270 10.31 -10.45 -0.21
N LYS A 271 10.94 -11.00 -1.25
CA LYS A 271 11.75 -10.22 -2.21
C LYS A 271 10.94 -9.09 -2.87
N ARG A 272 9.69 -9.35 -3.28
CA ARG A 272 8.79 -8.32 -3.84
C ARG A 272 8.39 -7.26 -2.82
N LYS A 273 8.13 -7.66 -1.57
CA LYS A 273 7.84 -6.72 -0.47
C LYS A 273 9.06 -5.84 -0.20
N HIS A 274 10.25 -6.43 -0.15
CA HIS A 274 11.51 -5.71 0.02
C HIS A 274 11.74 -4.71 -1.13
N LYS A 275 11.55 -5.13 -2.39
CA LYS A 275 11.70 -4.24 -3.54
C LYS A 275 10.73 -3.05 -3.49
N ARG A 276 9.44 -3.29 -3.21
CA ARG A 276 8.44 -2.20 -3.06
C ARG A 276 8.76 -1.26 -1.91
N ASN A 277 9.21 -1.81 -0.78
CA ASN A 277 9.66 -1.00 0.34
C ASN A 277 10.86 -0.15 -0.07
N HIS A 278 11.84 -0.72 -0.77
CA HIS A 278 13.00 0.02 -1.27
C HIS A 278 12.58 1.17 -2.21
N GLU A 279 11.66 0.93 -3.14
CA GLU A 279 11.10 1.96 -4.03
C GLU A 279 10.39 3.08 -3.24
N ASN A 280 9.64 2.73 -2.17
CA ASN A 280 8.97 3.71 -1.32
C ASN A 280 9.93 4.55 -0.46
N PHE A 281 11.11 4.03 -0.12
CA PHE A 281 12.11 4.75 0.66
C PHE A 281 13.07 5.58 -0.20
N ASN A 282 13.17 5.31 -1.50
CA ASN A 282 14.05 6.05 -2.40
C ASN A 282 13.68 7.53 -2.54
N GLU A 283 12.39 7.88 -2.53
CA GLU A 283 11.98 9.28 -2.67
C GLU A 283 12.29 10.13 -1.41
N PRO A 284 11.96 9.67 -0.18
CA PRO A 284 12.46 10.30 1.03
C PRO A 284 13.99 10.38 1.10
N ASP A 285 14.69 9.30 0.73
CA ASP A 285 16.16 9.27 0.76
C ASP A 285 16.77 10.29 -0.21
N ARG A 286 16.20 10.44 -1.41
CA ARG A 286 16.61 11.47 -2.38
C ARG A 286 16.44 12.89 -1.84
N LEU A 287 15.33 13.17 -1.17
CA LEU A 287 15.07 14.47 -0.56
C LEU A 287 16.07 14.76 0.56
N ILE A 288 16.41 13.76 1.38
CA ILE A 288 17.41 13.88 2.44
C ILE A 288 18.81 14.13 1.84
N ILE A 289 19.20 13.39 0.79
CA ILE A 289 20.49 13.58 0.11
C ILE A 289 20.59 14.99 -0.44
N LYS A 290 19.57 15.46 -1.18
CA LYS A 290 19.53 16.81 -1.74
C LYS A 290 19.65 17.87 -0.64
N HIS A 291 18.94 17.68 0.47
CA HIS A 291 18.99 18.61 1.60
C HIS A 291 20.38 18.64 2.26
N ASN A 292 21.03 17.49 2.43
CA ASN A 292 22.39 17.42 2.95
C ASN A 292 23.40 18.11 2.00
N GLU A 293 23.26 17.95 0.68
CA GLU A 293 24.11 18.64 -0.29
C GLU A 293 23.95 20.17 -0.25
N GLU A 294 22.72 20.65 -0.08
CA GLU A 294 22.43 22.08 0.09
C GLU A 294 23.04 22.61 1.39
N PHE A 295 22.93 21.83 2.48
CA PHE A 295 23.54 22.15 3.77
C PHE A 295 25.08 22.24 3.68
N ASP A 296 25.73 21.26 3.06
CA ASP A 296 27.20 21.24 2.88
C ASP A 296 27.69 22.42 2.04
N LYS A 297 26.93 22.81 1.00
CA LYS A 297 27.25 23.98 0.17
C LYS A 297 27.13 25.27 0.98
N ALA A 298 26.08 25.42 1.78
CA ALA A 298 25.89 26.58 2.63
C ALA A 298 26.96 26.66 3.73
N GLU A 299 27.34 25.53 4.34
CA GLU A 299 28.42 25.46 5.32
C GLU A 299 29.77 25.85 4.72
N LYS A 300 30.11 25.35 3.52
CA LYS A 300 31.33 25.75 2.80
C LYS A 300 31.37 27.25 2.48
N ARG A 301 30.24 27.84 2.07
CA ARG A 301 30.14 29.29 1.83
C ARG A 301 30.38 30.08 3.12
N MET A 302 29.75 29.68 4.22
CA MET A 302 29.93 30.31 5.52
C MET A 302 31.39 30.25 5.99
N ASN A 303 32.02 29.08 5.90
CA ASN A 303 33.43 28.90 6.28
C ASN A 303 34.37 29.73 5.41
N THR A 304 34.11 29.80 4.10
CA THR A 304 34.89 30.66 3.17
C THR A 304 34.74 32.13 3.53
N ALA A 305 33.51 32.58 3.81
CA ALA A 305 33.22 33.96 4.22
C ALA A 305 33.93 34.31 5.55
N ARG A 306 33.93 33.37 6.51
CA ARG A 306 34.63 33.51 7.79
C ARG A 306 36.14 33.67 7.60
N THR A 307 36.76 32.80 6.82
CA THR A 307 38.22 32.86 6.55
C THR A 307 38.61 34.17 5.86
N ARG A 308 37.82 34.62 4.87
CA ARG A 308 38.03 35.93 4.22
C ARG A 308 37.92 37.09 5.21
N GLY A 309 36.92 37.06 6.08
CA GLY A 309 36.75 38.07 7.13
C GLY A 309 37.94 38.14 8.10
N ILE A 310 38.50 36.99 8.49
CA ILE A 310 39.71 36.92 9.33
C ILE A 310 40.91 37.52 8.60
N ASN A 311 41.12 37.17 7.33
CA ASN A 311 42.24 37.69 6.53
C ASN A 311 42.17 39.21 6.35
N LEU A 312 40.99 39.75 6.05
CA LEU A 312 40.79 41.20 5.92
C LEU A 312 41.05 41.92 7.25
N ARG A 313 40.60 41.35 8.38
CA ARG A 313 40.87 41.90 9.72
C ARG A 313 42.37 41.98 10.01
N ASN A 314 43.12 40.92 9.68
CA ASN A 314 44.57 40.89 9.84
C ASN A 314 45.26 41.92 8.93
N SER A 315 44.77 42.10 7.70
CA SER A 315 45.25 43.12 6.75
C SER A 315 45.06 44.54 7.29
N VAL A 316 43.86 44.86 7.80
CA VAL A 316 43.55 46.15 8.42
C VAL A 316 44.43 46.40 9.64
N SER A 317 44.62 45.40 10.51
CA SER A 317 45.51 45.52 11.68
C SER A 317 46.94 45.91 11.26
N LYS A 318 47.49 45.23 10.26
CA LYS A 318 48.83 45.54 9.74
C LYS A 318 48.92 46.96 9.15
N LEU A 319 47.89 47.40 8.43
CA LEU A 319 47.85 48.76 7.89
C LEU A 319 47.77 49.82 9.00
N ILE A 320 47.06 49.54 10.09
CA ILE A 320 46.99 50.42 11.28
C ILE A 320 48.38 50.51 11.95
N ASP A 321 49.07 49.38 12.14
CA ASP A 321 50.41 49.37 12.72
C ASP A 321 51.41 50.15 11.84
N GLU A 322 51.32 50.00 10.52
CA GLU A 322 52.12 50.76 9.56
C GLU A 322 51.78 52.26 9.57
N LEU A 323 50.49 52.62 9.73
CA LEU A 323 50.05 54.00 9.86
C LEU A 323 50.65 54.65 11.11
N ALA A 324 50.57 53.98 12.26
CA ALA A 324 51.14 54.46 13.53
C ALA A 324 52.66 54.68 13.45
N SER A 325 53.38 53.82 12.71
CA SER A 325 54.81 54.02 12.46
C SER A 325 55.08 55.26 11.59
N ILE A 326 54.23 55.54 10.59
CA ILE A 326 54.36 56.74 9.74
C ILE A 326 53.99 58.00 10.52
N GLU A 327 52.95 57.97 11.36
CA GLU A 327 52.55 59.08 12.24
C GLU A 327 53.69 59.45 13.19
N SER A 328 54.29 58.46 13.85
CA SER A 328 55.44 58.70 14.74
C SER A 328 56.65 59.30 14.02
N LYS A 329 56.91 58.93 12.76
CA LYS A 329 57.96 59.56 11.94
C LYS A 329 57.60 60.98 11.53
N TYR A 330 56.34 61.23 11.18
CA TYR A 330 55.83 62.54 10.79
C TYR A 330 55.91 63.57 11.93
N GLU A 331 55.68 63.14 13.18
CA GLU A 331 55.81 64.00 14.37
C GLU A 331 57.26 64.43 14.65
N ARG A 332 58.23 63.56 14.36
CA ARG A 332 59.66 63.80 14.59
C ARG A 332 60.38 64.49 13.43
N GLU A 333 59.73 64.64 12.29
CA GLU A 333 60.32 65.23 11.08
C GLU A 333 60.19 66.77 11.08
N PHE A 334 61.34 67.43 10.91
CA PHE A 334 61.47 68.89 10.92
C PHE A 334 61.73 69.46 9.52
N ASN A 335 62.11 68.63 8.54
CA ASN A 335 62.28 69.06 7.15
C ASN A 335 60.90 69.22 6.46
N PRO A 336 60.53 70.43 6.00
CA PRO A 336 59.23 70.67 5.36
C PRO A 336 58.95 69.80 4.13
N SER A 337 59.97 69.49 3.33
CA SER A 337 59.82 68.68 2.11
C SER A 337 59.52 67.21 2.43
N GLU A 338 60.23 66.63 3.40
CA GLU A 338 60.00 65.25 3.84
C GLU A 338 58.68 65.11 4.62
N LYS A 339 58.31 66.15 5.37
CA LYS A 339 57.04 66.22 6.09
C LYS A 339 55.84 66.18 5.15
N GLU A 340 55.91 66.85 4.00
CA GLU A 340 54.86 66.80 2.98
C GLU A 340 54.77 65.41 2.30
N LYS A 341 55.91 64.75 2.04
CA LYS A 341 55.91 63.36 1.55
C LYS A 341 55.27 62.38 2.55
N LEU A 342 55.50 62.58 3.85
CA LEU A 342 54.88 61.78 4.91
C LEU A 342 53.37 62.04 5.02
N ARG A 343 52.89 63.28 4.85
CA ARG A 343 51.45 63.61 4.78
C ARG A 343 50.76 62.86 3.64
N GLU A 344 51.37 62.85 2.47
CA GLU A 344 50.82 62.16 1.31
C GLU A 344 50.78 60.63 1.53
N ARG A 345 51.79 60.08 2.21
CA ARG A 345 51.79 58.66 2.62
C ARG A 345 50.69 58.35 3.65
N LEU A 346 50.46 59.23 4.62
CA LEU A 346 49.36 59.10 5.60
C LEU A 346 47.99 59.10 4.90
N ARG A 347 47.76 60.04 3.98
CA ARG A 347 46.52 60.09 3.19
C ARG A 347 46.28 58.80 2.41
N LYS A 348 47.31 58.31 1.69
CA LYS A 348 47.22 57.05 0.94
C LYS A 348 46.97 55.84 1.83
N LYS A 349 47.55 55.81 3.03
CA LYS A 349 47.35 54.70 3.99
C LYS A 349 45.96 54.73 4.61
N ASN A 350 45.47 55.89 5.04
CA ASN A 350 44.10 56.05 5.53
C ASN A 350 43.07 55.66 4.48
N TRP A 351 43.24 56.09 3.22
CA TRP A 351 42.36 55.67 2.12
C TRP A 351 42.33 54.14 1.93
N LYS A 352 43.49 53.46 2.00
CA LYS A 352 43.55 51.99 1.92
C LYS A 352 42.88 51.30 3.11
N ILE A 353 42.99 51.86 4.31
CA ILE A 353 42.30 51.33 5.50
C ILE A 353 40.79 51.41 5.30
N ASP A 354 40.27 52.53 4.79
CA ASP A 354 38.84 52.71 4.56
C ASP A 354 38.32 51.76 3.46
N GLU A 355 39.09 51.53 2.40
CA GLU A 355 38.77 50.56 1.35
C GLU A 355 38.68 49.12 1.90
N GLU A 356 39.64 48.72 2.74
CA GLU A 356 39.64 47.40 3.36
C GLU A 356 38.53 47.25 4.41
N LYS A 357 38.18 48.32 5.13
CA LYS A 357 37.01 48.34 6.04
C LYS A 357 35.69 48.19 5.28
N ASP A 358 35.54 48.80 4.11
CA ASP A 358 34.36 48.61 3.26
C ASP A 358 34.26 47.15 2.76
N LYS A 359 35.38 46.54 2.36
CA LYS A 359 35.45 45.12 2.02
C LYS A 359 35.07 44.23 3.21
N MET A 360 35.53 44.56 4.43
CA MET A 360 35.14 43.86 5.65
C MET A 360 33.63 43.96 5.91
N HIS A 361 33.03 45.14 5.71
CA HIS A 361 31.59 45.34 5.90
C HIS A 361 30.77 44.50 4.93
N LYS A 362 31.14 44.51 3.64
CA LYS A 362 30.52 43.64 2.61
C LYS A 362 30.65 42.15 2.95
N GLN A 363 31.82 41.73 3.44
CA GLN A 363 32.07 40.35 3.84
C GLN A 363 31.28 39.93 5.08
N ALA A 364 31.07 40.84 6.03
CA ALA A 364 30.24 40.61 7.23
C ALA A 364 28.76 40.45 6.86
N THR A 365 28.25 41.25 5.92
CA THR A 365 26.89 41.10 5.38
C THR A 365 26.72 39.75 4.70
N ALA A 366 27.68 39.33 3.86
CA ALA A 366 27.64 38.01 3.22
C ALA A 366 27.66 36.85 4.23
N PHE A 367 28.46 36.97 5.30
CA PHE A 367 28.49 35.97 6.38
C PHE A 367 27.14 35.86 7.10
N LYS A 368 26.49 37.00 7.38
CA LYS A 368 25.16 37.06 8.01
C LYS A 368 24.10 36.37 7.13
N THR A 369 24.06 36.70 5.83
CA THR A 369 23.11 36.09 4.89
C THR A 369 23.28 34.57 4.80
N SER A 370 24.53 34.07 4.74
CA SER A 370 24.79 32.62 4.73
C SER A 370 24.40 31.94 6.05
N GLY A 371 24.54 32.62 7.19
CA GLY A 371 24.08 32.13 8.49
C GLY A 371 22.55 31.98 8.57
N GLU A 372 21.81 32.96 8.05
CA GLU A 372 20.35 32.92 7.97
C GLU A 372 19.86 31.80 7.03
N GLU A 373 20.58 31.53 5.93
CA GLU A 373 20.31 30.40 5.02
C GLU A 373 20.51 29.05 5.73
N LEU A 374 21.60 28.87 6.48
CA LEU A 374 21.87 27.67 7.26
C LEU A 374 20.82 27.43 8.36
N GLN A 375 20.38 28.49 9.03
CA GLN A 375 19.34 28.40 10.05
C GLN A 375 18.01 27.92 9.45
N LYS A 376 17.60 28.49 8.31
CA LYS A 376 16.39 28.05 7.59
C LYS A 376 16.47 26.59 7.15
N LEU A 377 17.62 26.16 6.63
CA LEU A 377 17.83 24.76 6.25
C LEU A 377 17.77 23.85 7.49
N SER A 378 18.36 24.23 8.61
CA SER A 378 18.28 23.48 9.88
C SER A 378 16.85 23.35 10.41
N GLU A 379 16.04 24.41 10.32
CA GLU A 379 14.62 24.37 10.70
C GLU A 379 13.78 23.45 9.79
N GLN A 380 14.10 23.43 8.50
CA GLN A 380 13.48 22.49 7.54
C GLN A 380 13.90 21.04 7.82
N ALA A 381 15.16 20.79 8.19
CA ALA A 381 15.65 19.48 8.60
C ALA A 381 14.87 18.92 9.80
N GLY A 382 14.53 19.77 10.77
CA GLY A 382 13.73 19.39 11.95
C GLY A 382 12.32 18.90 11.60
N LYS A 383 11.74 19.38 10.50
CA LYS A 383 10.44 18.91 10.00
C LYS A 383 10.53 17.58 9.25
N LEU A 384 11.72 17.24 8.74
CA LEU A 384 11.99 15.98 8.03
C LEU A 384 12.48 14.87 8.97
N ARG A 385 12.82 15.17 10.24
CA ARG A 385 13.35 14.22 11.23
C ARG A 385 12.62 14.30 12.57
N PRO A 386 11.66 13.41 12.88
CA PRO A 386 11.25 13.19 14.26
C PRO A 386 12.31 12.30 14.93
N GLY A 387 13.30 12.91 15.60
CA GLY A 387 14.32 12.20 16.37
C GLY A 387 15.76 12.60 15.99
N SER A 388 16.50 13.12 16.96
CA SER A 388 17.83 13.70 16.84
C SER A 388 18.92 12.67 16.51
N GLY A 389 19.64 12.90 15.40
CA GLY A 389 20.89 12.22 15.03
C GLY A 389 21.23 12.43 13.55
N LYS A 390 22.52 12.54 13.20
CA LYS A 390 22.99 12.49 11.79
C LYS A 390 22.62 11.10 11.22
N TYR A 391 21.62 11.03 10.35
CA TYR A 391 21.30 9.80 9.63
C TYR A 391 22.33 9.56 8.52
N VAL A 392 23.03 8.43 8.60
CA VAL A 392 23.90 7.91 7.55
C VAL A 392 23.01 7.15 6.55
N PRO A 393 23.06 7.46 5.24
CA PRO A 393 22.34 6.69 4.23
C PRO A 393 22.68 5.20 4.34
N ARG A 394 21.66 4.33 4.35
CA ARG A 394 21.83 2.87 4.40
C ARG A 394 22.62 2.30 3.22
N THR A 395 22.80 3.07 2.15
CA THR A 395 23.61 2.70 0.99
C THR A 395 25.11 2.61 1.26
N LEU A 396 25.60 3.05 2.43
CA LEU A 396 27.00 2.89 2.84
C LEU A 396 27.29 1.60 3.65
N PHE A 397 26.29 0.72 3.84
CA PHE A 397 26.44 -0.53 4.63
C PHE A 397 26.22 -1.81 3.80
N MET A 398 26.37 -1.78 2.48
CA MET A 398 26.17 -2.97 1.62
C MET A 398 27.42 -3.47 0.87
N ASP A 399 28.61 -3.00 1.24
CA ASP A 399 29.87 -3.64 0.83
C ASP A 399 30.62 -4.16 2.08
N SER A 400 30.16 -5.30 2.61
CA SER A 400 30.94 -6.21 3.45
C SER A 400 30.31 -7.60 3.47
#